data_AF-A0A7Y2ISA0-F1
#
_entry.id   AF-A0A7Y2ISA0-F1
#
_cell.length_a   1.000
_cell.length_b   1.000
_cell.length_c   1.000
_cell.angle_alpha   90.00
_cell.angle_beta   90.00
_cell.angle_gamma   90.00
#
_symmetry.space_group_name_H-M   'P 1'
#
loop_
_entity.id
_entity.type
_entity.pdbx_description
1 polymer ?
#
loop_
_entity_poly.entity_id
_entity_poly.type
_entity_poly.pdbx_seq_one_letter_code
_entity_poly.pdbx_strand_id
1 'polypeptide(L)'
;SFWSTAPRRRELADLADYLVLMAYDEHNRFRPDGPVASPQWVEDNLRYLLRFADPHEIVIGLNFYGRIWDPDELDKPRAVGLGSLVDLAAGGEATFDPETGLDRVELSDGRHLWLETPEGLRFDLIDEYGLAGWAAWRLGFDSAAIWEAVP
;
A
#
# COMPACT_ATOMS: atom_id res chain seq x y z
N SER A 1 -3.28 -10.81 -11.47
CA SER A 1 -2.70 -9.45 -11.55
C SER A 1 -2.03 -9.24 -12.90
N PHE A 2 -2.47 -8.25 -13.69
CA PHE A 2 -1.93 -7.90 -15.01
C PHE A 2 -1.50 -6.42 -14.99
N TRP A 3 -0.74 -6.01 -13.97
CA TRP A 3 -0.54 -4.58 -13.69
C TRP A 3 0.57 -3.93 -14.52
N SER A 4 1.31 -4.70 -15.33
CA SER A 4 2.19 -4.09 -16.32
C SER A 4 2.68 -5.10 -17.34
N THR A 5 2.41 -4.82 -18.62
CA THR A 5 3.06 -5.47 -19.75
C THR A 5 4.53 -5.10 -19.87
N ALA A 6 5.13 -4.33 -18.91
CA ALA A 6 6.47 -3.76 -18.99
C ALA A 6 7.41 -4.78 -19.59
N PRO A 7 7.65 -4.67 -20.90
CA PRO A 7 8.55 -5.58 -21.55
C PRO A 7 9.89 -5.19 -20.97
N ARG A 8 10.67 -6.19 -20.53
CA ARG A 8 12.08 -6.04 -20.13
C ARG A 8 12.38 -5.72 -18.66
N ARG A 9 11.58 -6.21 -17.70
CA ARG A 9 11.93 -6.13 -16.27
C ARG A 9 13.32 -6.68 -15.94
N ARG A 10 13.72 -7.79 -16.58
CA ARG A 10 15.06 -8.35 -16.43
C ARG A 10 16.13 -7.39 -16.94
N GLU A 11 15.94 -6.77 -18.11
CA GLU A 11 16.91 -5.79 -18.63
C GLU A 11 16.98 -4.53 -17.75
N LEU A 12 15.86 -4.12 -17.13
CA LEU A 12 15.86 -3.02 -16.16
C LEU A 12 16.63 -3.40 -14.89
N ALA A 13 16.46 -4.63 -14.39
CA ALA A 13 17.22 -5.14 -13.25
C ALA A 13 18.72 -5.18 -13.56
N ASP A 14 19.10 -5.70 -14.74
CA ASP A 14 20.50 -5.80 -15.16
C ASP A 14 21.22 -4.43 -15.31
N LEU A 15 20.47 -3.32 -15.41
CA LEU A 15 21.00 -1.97 -15.66
C LEU A 15 20.90 -1.02 -14.47
N ALA A 16 20.01 -1.29 -13.51
CA ALA A 16 19.74 -0.41 -12.39
C ALA A 16 20.40 -0.95 -11.12
N ASP A 17 20.91 -0.05 -10.27
CA ASP A 17 21.37 -0.45 -8.93
C ASP A 17 20.21 -0.91 -8.05
N TYR A 18 19.04 -0.27 -8.21
CA TYR A 18 17.83 -0.59 -7.47
C TYR A 18 16.56 -0.45 -8.30
N LEU A 19 15.59 -1.32 -8.03
CA LEU A 19 14.22 -1.27 -8.53
C LEU A 19 13.26 -0.95 -7.38
N VAL A 20 12.62 0.21 -7.45
CA VAL A 20 11.56 0.55 -6.48
C VAL A 20 10.24 -0.05 -6.95
N LEU A 21 9.75 -1.06 -6.25
CA LEU A 21 8.43 -1.63 -6.47
C LEU A 21 7.38 -0.70 -5.84
N MET A 22 6.59 -0.01 -6.65
CA MET A 22 5.45 0.78 -6.17
C MET A 22 4.29 -0.14 -5.76
N ALA A 23 4.44 -0.86 -4.65
CA ALA A 23 3.45 -1.78 -4.09
C ALA A 23 2.32 -1.04 -3.36
N TYR A 24 1.73 -0.04 -4.02
CA TYR A 24 0.58 0.73 -3.55
C TYR A 24 -0.24 1.26 -4.73
N ASP A 25 -1.36 1.93 -4.44
CA ASP A 25 -2.38 2.34 -5.42
C ASP A 25 -3.02 1.14 -6.14
N GLU A 26 -3.19 0.01 -5.42
CA GLU A 26 -4.04 -1.10 -5.85
C GLU A 26 -5.42 -0.58 -6.27
N HIS A 27 -6.01 0.24 -5.40
CA HIS A 27 -7.21 1.03 -5.66
C HIS A 27 -6.92 2.54 -5.60
N ASN A 28 -7.44 3.26 -6.58
CA ASN A 28 -7.27 4.70 -6.73
C ASN A 28 -8.42 5.27 -7.59
N ARG A 29 -8.41 6.57 -7.89
CA ARG A 29 -9.45 7.24 -8.68
C ARG A 29 -9.76 6.63 -10.07
N PHE A 30 -8.89 5.76 -10.58
CA PHE A 30 -9.03 5.09 -11.88
C PHE A 30 -9.31 3.59 -11.75
N ARG A 31 -9.63 3.12 -10.55
CA ARG A 31 -9.91 1.72 -10.21
C ARG A 31 -11.18 1.66 -9.34
N PRO A 32 -11.84 0.49 -9.24
CA PRO A 32 -12.90 0.27 -8.26
C PRO A 32 -12.45 0.64 -6.85
N ASP A 33 -13.40 0.85 -5.94
CA ASP A 33 -13.09 1.12 -4.54
C ASP A 33 -12.36 -0.06 -3.90
N GLY A 34 -11.53 0.23 -2.90
CA GLY A 34 -10.70 -0.76 -2.24
C GLY A 34 -9.53 -0.14 -1.46
N PRO A 35 -8.71 -0.98 -0.83
CA PRO A 35 -7.53 -0.54 -0.08
C PRO A 35 -6.43 0.02 -1.00
N VAL A 36 -5.54 0.84 -0.46
CA VAL A 36 -4.40 1.34 -1.24
C VAL A 36 -3.36 0.23 -1.43
N ALA A 37 -3.16 -0.64 -0.44
CA ALA A 37 -2.22 -1.75 -0.50
C ALA A 37 -2.68 -2.93 0.37
N SER A 38 -3.55 -3.81 -0.15
CA SER A 38 -3.91 -5.02 0.61
C SER A 38 -2.68 -5.93 0.84
N PRO A 39 -2.50 -6.55 2.02
CA PRO A 39 -1.28 -7.29 2.37
C PRO A 39 -0.92 -8.39 1.38
N GLN A 40 -1.90 -9.18 0.92
CA GLN A 40 -1.68 -10.26 -0.03
C GLN A 40 -1.31 -9.71 -1.41
N TRP A 41 -1.94 -8.64 -1.87
CA TRP A 41 -1.64 -8.02 -3.15
C TRP A 41 -0.22 -7.45 -3.19
N VAL A 42 0.22 -6.81 -2.10
CA VAL A 42 1.60 -6.29 -1.95
C VAL A 42 2.61 -7.43 -2.16
N GLU A 43 2.42 -8.52 -1.42
CA GLU A 43 3.35 -9.65 -1.45
C GLU A 43 3.33 -10.39 -2.80
N ASP A 44 2.16 -10.55 -3.42
CA ASP A 44 2.05 -11.16 -4.74
C ASP A 44 2.77 -10.36 -5.83
N ASN A 45 2.72 -9.02 -5.75
CA ASN A 45 3.47 -8.15 -6.67
C ASN A 45 4.98 -8.22 -6.43
N LEU A 46 5.42 -8.33 -5.17
CA LEU A 46 6.83 -8.56 -4.83
C LEU A 46 7.31 -9.91 -5.39
N ARG A 47 6.60 -11.01 -5.10
CA ARG A 47 6.88 -12.34 -5.64
C ARG A 47 6.90 -12.36 -7.16
N TYR A 48 6.03 -11.58 -7.80
CA TYR A 48 6.05 -11.45 -9.25
C TYR A 48 7.35 -10.81 -9.75
N LEU A 49 7.83 -9.73 -9.11
CA LEU A 49 9.06 -9.01 -9.47
C LEU A 49 10.32 -9.84 -9.21
N LEU A 50 10.36 -10.61 -8.13
CA LEU A 50 11.46 -11.52 -7.76
C LEU A 50 11.76 -12.59 -8.83
N ARG A 51 10.86 -12.82 -9.77
CA ARG A 51 11.14 -13.70 -10.93
C ARG A 51 12.07 -13.07 -11.96
N PHE A 52 12.39 -11.79 -11.82
CA PHE A 52 13.13 -10.98 -12.80
C PHE A 52 14.34 -10.23 -12.24
N ALA A 53 14.42 -10.00 -10.92
CA ALA A 53 15.47 -9.22 -10.26
C ALA A 53 15.94 -9.94 -8.99
N ASP A 54 17.18 -9.70 -8.56
CA ASP A 54 17.69 -10.21 -7.29
C ASP A 54 17.01 -9.46 -6.13
N PRO A 55 16.63 -10.13 -5.03
CA PRO A 55 16.05 -9.45 -3.88
C PRO A 55 16.86 -8.24 -3.38
N HIS A 56 18.19 -8.32 -3.40
CA HIS A 56 19.08 -7.24 -2.94
C HIS A 56 19.10 -6.01 -3.85
N GLU A 57 18.43 -6.07 -5.01
CA GLU A 57 18.21 -4.94 -5.93
C GLU A 57 16.83 -4.30 -5.71
N ILE A 58 15.94 -4.90 -4.93
CA ILE A 58 14.54 -4.45 -4.82
C ILE A 58 14.35 -3.58 -3.58
N VAL A 59 13.76 -2.41 -3.79
CA VAL A 59 13.27 -1.51 -2.72
C VAL A 59 11.75 -1.57 -2.72
N ILE A 60 11.12 -1.96 -1.60
CA ILE A 60 9.66 -2.00 -1.51
C ILE A 60 9.07 -0.61 -1.24
N GLY A 61 8.13 -0.20 -2.07
CA GLY A 61 7.38 1.04 -1.92
C GLY A 61 6.18 0.86 -0.99
N LEU A 62 6.08 1.70 0.03
CA LEU A 62 5.03 1.67 1.06
C LEU A 62 4.12 2.92 0.96
N ASN A 63 2.82 2.73 1.20
CA ASN A 63 1.84 3.81 1.25
C ASN A 63 1.73 4.39 2.66
N PHE A 64 2.20 5.62 2.86
CA PHE A 64 1.94 6.35 4.10
C PHE A 64 0.55 6.99 4.12
N TYR A 65 -0.39 6.46 3.32
CA TYR A 65 -1.74 6.99 3.19
C TYR A 65 -2.74 5.90 2.85
N GLY A 66 -3.99 6.14 3.25
CA GLY A 66 -5.16 5.45 2.73
C GLY A 66 -6.07 6.40 1.97
N ARG A 67 -7.25 5.92 1.61
CA ARG A 67 -8.26 6.70 0.88
C ARG A 67 -9.59 6.70 1.60
N ILE A 68 -10.25 7.85 1.57
CA ILE A 68 -11.64 8.00 1.96
C ILE A 68 -12.47 8.07 0.68
N TRP A 69 -13.47 7.20 0.63
CA TRP A 69 -14.37 6.99 -0.48
C TRP A 69 -15.70 7.64 -0.16
N ASP A 70 -16.15 8.49 -1.07
CA ASP A 70 -17.47 9.10 -1.04
C ASP A 70 -18.37 8.36 -2.03
N PRO A 71 -19.50 7.77 -1.59
CA PRO A 71 -20.39 7.04 -2.49
C PRO A 71 -20.97 7.93 -3.61
N ASP A 72 -21.03 9.25 -3.41
CA ASP A 72 -21.50 10.20 -4.43
C ASP A 72 -20.38 10.68 -5.37
N GLU A 73 -19.10 10.48 -5.00
CA GLU A 73 -17.91 10.90 -5.77
C GLU A 73 -16.80 9.83 -5.78
N LEU A 74 -17.14 8.58 -6.14
CA LEU A 74 -16.19 7.45 -6.16
C LEU A 74 -14.97 7.64 -7.08
N ASP A 75 -15.05 8.55 -8.07
CA ASP A 75 -13.93 8.89 -8.96
C ASP A 75 -12.98 9.95 -8.36
N LYS A 76 -13.23 10.43 -7.13
CA LYS A 76 -12.40 11.42 -6.43
C LYS A 76 -12.06 11.02 -4.97
N PRO A 77 -11.55 9.80 -4.72
CA PRO A 77 -11.21 9.39 -3.37
C PRO A 77 -10.11 10.29 -2.78
N ARG A 78 -10.32 10.75 -1.54
CA ARG A 78 -9.40 11.65 -0.86
C ARG A 78 -8.29 10.87 -0.18
N ALA A 79 -7.04 11.16 -0.55
CA ALA A 79 -5.87 10.59 0.12
C ALA A 79 -5.64 11.27 1.49
N VAL A 80 -5.38 10.46 2.51
CA VAL A 80 -5.14 10.92 3.90
C VAL A 80 -4.04 10.07 4.52
N GLY A 81 -3.12 10.70 5.26
CA GLY A 81 -2.04 9.98 5.95
C GLY A 81 -2.57 8.95 6.95
N LEU A 82 -1.84 7.85 7.17
CA LEU A 82 -2.34 6.71 7.96
C LEU A 82 -2.73 7.08 9.38
N GLY A 83 -1.99 7.99 10.04
CA GLY A 83 -2.36 8.45 11.39
C GLY A 83 -3.75 9.07 11.43
N SER A 84 -4.04 10.00 10.51
CA SER A 84 -5.37 10.61 10.41
C SER A 84 -6.44 9.64 9.90
N LEU A 85 -6.05 8.62 9.14
CA LEU A 85 -6.97 7.55 8.72
C LEU A 85 -7.45 6.73 9.92
N VAL A 86 -6.52 6.34 10.80
CA VAL A 86 -6.80 5.64 12.06
C VAL A 86 -7.69 6.50 12.97
N ASP A 87 -7.38 7.79 13.11
CA ASP A 87 -8.19 8.73 13.91
C ASP A 87 -9.64 8.81 13.39
N LEU A 88 -9.83 8.85 12.07
CA LEU A 88 -11.16 8.85 11.45
C LEU A 88 -11.88 7.52 11.66
N ALA A 89 -11.15 6.40 11.51
CA ALA A 89 -11.70 5.07 11.66
C ALA A 89 -12.24 4.79 13.07
N ALA A 90 -11.61 5.38 14.10
CA ALA A 90 -12.04 5.23 15.50
C ALA A 90 -13.48 5.72 15.76
N GLY A 91 -14.02 6.59 14.90
CA GLY A 91 -15.40 7.07 14.98
C GLY A 91 -16.41 6.31 14.10
N GLY A 92 -15.97 5.29 13.36
CA GLY A 92 -16.78 4.54 12.41
C GLY A 92 -17.13 3.11 12.84
N GLU A 93 -17.93 2.45 12.03
CA GLU A 93 -18.29 1.04 12.20
C GLU A 93 -17.41 0.16 11.29
N ALA A 94 -16.56 -0.66 11.91
CA ALA A 94 -15.63 -1.53 11.21
C ALA A 94 -16.26 -2.90 10.90
N THR A 95 -16.06 -3.37 9.66
CA THR A 95 -16.38 -4.73 9.23
C THR A 95 -15.15 -5.35 8.57
N PHE A 96 -14.67 -6.46 9.12
CA PHE A 96 -13.53 -7.19 8.57
C PHE A 96 -13.88 -7.79 7.20
N ASP A 97 -13.03 -7.51 6.21
CA ASP A 97 -13.12 -8.08 4.88
C ASP A 97 -12.00 -9.13 4.68
N PRO A 98 -12.34 -10.43 4.55
CA PRO A 98 -11.35 -11.49 4.45
C PRO A 98 -10.63 -11.53 3.09
N GLU A 99 -11.15 -10.89 2.04
CA GLU A 99 -10.53 -10.87 0.72
C GLU A 99 -9.31 -9.94 0.69
N THR A 100 -9.46 -8.76 1.31
CA THR A 100 -8.40 -7.77 1.44
C THR A 100 -7.56 -7.97 2.70
N GLY A 101 -8.08 -8.65 3.72
CA GLY A 101 -7.44 -8.78 5.03
C GLY A 101 -7.45 -7.50 5.86
N LEU A 102 -8.35 -6.57 5.53
CA LEU A 102 -8.47 -5.25 6.18
C LEU A 102 -9.90 -5.01 6.64
N ASP A 103 -10.07 -4.12 7.62
CA ASP A 103 -11.40 -3.65 7.99
C ASP A 103 -11.87 -2.57 7.01
N ARG A 104 -13.10 -2.71 6.50
CA ARG A 104 -13.82 -1.61 5.86
C ARG A 104 -14.61 -0.87 6.92
N VAL A 105 -14.37 0.44 7.04
CA VAL A 105 -14.96 1.28 8.08
C VAL A 105 -15.94 2.26 7.47
N GLU A 106 -17.20 2.18 7.91
CA GLU A 106 -18.27 3.12 7.56
C GLU A 106 -18.28 4.31 8.52
N LEU A 107 -18.27 5.53 7.99
CA LEU A 107 -18.34 6.76 8.77
C LEU A 107 -19.80 7.23 8.90
N SER A 108 -20.08 8.02 9.93
CA SER A 108 -21.44 8.51 10.23
C SER A 108 -22.04 9.41 9.15
N ASP A 109 -21.21 9.96 8.26
CA ASP A 109 -21.65 10.77 7.12
C ASP A 109 -21.78 9.98 5.80
N GLY A 110 -21.72 8.65 5.86
CA GLY A 110 -21.92 7.76 4.72
C GLY A 110 -20.69 7.51 3.85
N ARG A 111 -19.57 8.20 4.14
CA ARG A 111 -18.27 7.88 3.53
C ARG A 111 -17.67 6.65 4.19
N HIS A 112 -16.70 6.02 3.52
CA HIS A 112 -15.99 4.88 4.08
C HIS A 112 -14.49 4.91 3.76
N LEU A 113 -13.74 4.06 4.46
CA LEU A 113 -12.32 3.84 4.26
C LEU A 113 -11.96 2.37 4.46
N TRP A 114 -10.78 2.00 3.97
CA TRP A 114 -10.14 0.72 4.29
C TRP A 114 -9.05 1.00 5.32
N LEU A 115 -9.11 0.31 6.47
CA LEU A 115 -8.26 0.62 7.62
C LEU A 115 -6.85 0.07 7.42
N GLU A 116 -6.01 0.90 6.81
CA GLU A 116 -4.57 0.72 6.77
C GLU A 116 -3.94 1.48 7.94
N THR A 117 -3.03 0.84 8.67
CA THR A 117 -2.39 1.44 9.85
C THR A 117 -0.85 1.46 9.70
N PRO A 118 -0.15 2.33 10.44
CA PRO A 118 1.32 2.32 10.49
C PRO A 118 1.91 0.93 10.79
N GLU A 119 1.30 0.18 11.70
CA GLU A 119 1.73 -1.16 12.12
C GLU A 119 1.44 -2.23 11.06
N GLY A 120 0.46 -1.97 10.18
CA GLY A 120 0.13 -2.84 9.04
C GLY A 120 1.04 -2.66 7.83
N LEU A 121 1.96 -1.68 7.86
CA LEU A 121 2.93 -1.49 6.78
C LEU A 121 3.87 -2.70 6.69
N ARG A 122 4.04 -3.22 5.46
CA ARG A 122 4.78 -4.46 5.18
C ARG A 122 6.30 -4.30 5.20
N PHE A 123 6.84 -3.72 6.29
CA PHE A 123 8.29 -3.66 6.52
C PHE A 123 8.90 -5.06 6.73
N ASP A 124 8.10 -6.01 7.25
CA ASP A 124 8.47 -7.42 7.45
C ASP A 124 8.99 -8.09 6.18
N LEU A 125 8.47 -7.70 5.00
CA LEU A 125 8.88 -8.24 3.71
C LEU A 125 10.35 -7.96 3.38
N ILE A 126 10.95 -6.92 3.98
CA ILE A 126 12.36 -6.59 3.76
C ILE A 126 13.25 -7.71 4.27
N ASP A 127 13.05 -8.12 5.52
CA ASP A 127 13.83 -9.19 6.14
C ASP A 127 13.42 -10.57 5.59
N GLU A 128 12.12 -10.79 5.36
CA GLU A 128 11.61 -12.08 4.86
C GLU A 128 12.21 -12.45 3.49
N TYR A 129 12.35 -11.46 2.61
CA TYR A 129 12.84 -11.68 1.24
C TYR A 129 14.28 -11.20 1.02
N GLY A 130 14.94 -10.58 2.00
CA GLY A 130 16.29 -10.02 1.86
C GLY A 130 16.35 -8.83 0.91
N LEU A 131 15.35 -7.94 0.97
CA LEU A 131 15.25 -6.78 0.08
C LEU A 131 16.32 -5.73 0.37
N ALA A 132 16.61 -4.86 -0.60
CA ALA A 132 17.54 -3.75 -0.45
C ALA A 132 17.10 -2.71 0.60
N GLY A 133 15.79 -2.60 0.82
CA GLY A 133 15.19 -1.65 1.77
C GLY A 133 13.79 -1.23 1.35
N TRP A 134 13.39 -0.04 1.79
CA TRP A 134 12.06 0.52 1.53
C TRP A 134 12.12 1.97 1.01
N ALA A 135 11.04 2.35 0.34
CA ALA A 135 10.74 3.74 -0.04
C ALA A 135 9.29 4.04 0.36
N ALA A 136 8.96 5.28 0.66
CA ALA A 136 7.61 5.65 1.06
C ALA A 136 7.01 6.75 0.19
N TRP A 137 5.72 6.60 -0.08
CA TRP A 137 4.89 7.67 -0.63
C TRP A 137 3.87 8.10 0.42
N ARG A 138 3.99 9.29 1.01
CA ARG A 138 5.06 10.29 0.82
C ARG A 138 5.36 11.03 2.12
N LEU A 139 6.50 11.70 2.15
CA LEU A 139 6.83 12.65 3.21
C LEU A 139 5.71 13.69 3.40
N GLY A 140 5.38 13.97 4.66
CA GLY A 140 4.26 14.83 5.07
C GLY A 140 2.96 14.08 5.31
N PHE A 141 2.90 12.78 5.01
CA PHE A 141 1.85 11.86 5.44
C PHE A 141 2.35 10.84 6.49
N ASP A 142 3.62 10.96 6.88
CA ASP A 142 4.21 10.20 7.96
C ASP A 142 3.64 10.60 9.34
N SER A 143 3.84 9.71 10.31
CA SER A 143 3.47 9.89 11.71
C SER A 143 4.57 9.29 12.60
N ALA A 144 4.61 9.66 13.88
CA ALA A 144 5.57 9.06 14.82
C ALA A 144 5.46 7.52 14.87
N ALA A 145 4.23 7.00 14.83
CA ALA A 145 3.97 5.56 14.80
C ALA A 145 4.58 4.85 13.58
N ILE A 146 4.61 5.50 12.41
CA ILE A 146 5.29 4.94 11.23
C ILE A 146 6.78 4.81 11.50
N TRP A 147 7.41 5.83 12.06
CA TRP A 147 8.85 5.82 12.36
C TRP A 147 9.23 4.84 13.47
N GLU A 148 8.31 4.55 14.40
CA GLU A 148 8.47 3.50 15.41
C GLU A 148 8.32 2.08 14.83
N ALA A 149 7.62 1.94 13.70
CA ALA A 149 7.45 0.68 12.98
C ALA A 149 8.59 0.37 11.99
N VAL A 150 9.46 1.34 11.71
CA VAL A 150 10.64 1.12 10.84
C VAL A 150 11.65 0.22 11.58
N PRO A 151 12.16 -0.85 10.93
CA PRO A 151 13.15 -1.77 11.52
C PRO A 151 14.54 -1.13 11.73
#